data_AF-A0A8S3BRW0-F1
#
_entry.id   AF-A0A8S3BRW0-F1
#
_cell.length_a   1.000
_cell.length_b   1.000
_cell.length_c   1.000
_cell.angle_alpha   90.00
_cell.angle_beta   90.00
_cell.angle_gamma   90.00
#
_symmetry.space_group_name_H-M   'P 1'
#
loop_
_entity.id
_entity.type
_entity.pdbx_description
1 polymer ?
#
loop_
_entity_poly.entity_id
_entity_poly.type
_entity_poly.pdbx_seq_one_letter_code
_entity_poly.pdbx_strand_id
1 'polypeptide(L)' 'DNITEELEEKPADTVYDDYKFLTLKELDTLGLSHLIGSDLLRAYMHGYFMDIRLYNQ' A
#
# COMPACT_ATOMS: atom_id res chain seq x y z
N ASP A 1 -24.33 0.85 -29.35
CA ASP A 1 -23.11 1.67 -29.20
C ASP A 1 -22.38 1.27 -27.93
N ASN A 2 -21.07 0.98 -28.06
CA ASN A 2 -20.00 0.79 -27.05
C ASN A 2 -20.43 0.42 -25.61
N ILE A 3 -20.29 -0.82 -25.13
CA ILE A 3 -19.10 -1.67 -25.02
C ILE A 3 -17.95 -0.96 -24.28
N THR A 4 -17.86 -1.33 -22.99
CA THR A 4 -16.72 -1.30 -22.06
C THR A 4 -15.99 0.02 -21.85
N GLU A 5 -16.46 0.73 -20.83
CA GLU A 5 -15.66 1.60 -19.97
C GLU A 5 -14.82 0.72 -19.02
N GLU A 6 -14.03 -0.20 -19.60
CA GLU A 6 -12.87 -0.76 -18.91
C GLU A 6 -11.81 0.32 -18.99
N LEU A 7 -11.93 1.29 -18.08
CA LEU A 7 -10.83 2.18 -17.75
C LEU A 7 -9.76 1.27 -17.15
N GLU A 8 -8.96 0.64 -18.02
CA GLU A 8 -7.69 0.05 -17.67
C GLU A 8 -6.96 1.12 -16.88
N GLU A 9 -6.93 0.92 -15.57
CA GLU A 9 -6.11 1.65 -14.63
C GLU A 9 -4.68 1.41 -15.12
N LYS A 10 -4.19 2.33 -15.97
CA LYS A 10 -2.83 2.29 -16.49
C LYS A 10 -1.95 2.06 -15.28
N PRO A 11 -1.23 0.92 -15.18
CA PRO A 11 -0.35 0.69 -14.05
C PRO A 11 0.65 1.84 -14.12
N ALA A 12 0.54 2.78 -13.16
CA ALA A 12 1.43 3.92 -13.10
C ALA A 12 2.83 3.33 -12.87
N ASP A 13 3.58 3.26 -13.97
CA ASP A 13 4.90 2.70 -14.07
C ASP A 13 5.78 3.15 -12.89
N THR A 14 6.24 2.16 -12.11
CA THR A 14 7.60 2.10 -11.54
C THR A 14 7.99 2.99 -10.34
N VAL A 15 7.08 3.72 -9.69
CA VAL A 15 7.45 4.57 -8.52
C VAL A 15 7.02 3.98 -7.16
N TYR A 16 6.23 2.91 -7.14
CA TYR A 16 5.66 2.33 -5.91
C TYR A 16 6.13 0.91 -5.58
N ASP A 17 7.19 0.38 -6.22
CA ASP A 17 7.74 -0.94 -5.84
C ASP A 17 8.25 -0.99 -4.39
N ASP A 18 8.51 0.18 -3.80
CA ASP A 18 9.00 0.35 -2.44
C ASP A 18 7.90 0.42 -1.39
N TYR A 19 6.62 0.43 -1.78
CA TYR A 19 5.50 0.57 -0.84
C TYR A 19 4.51 -0.56 -0.96
N LYS A 20 4.34 -1.31 0.14
CA LYS A 20 3.31 -2.34 0.24
C LYS A 20 2.07 -1.76 0.91
N PHE A 21 0.92 -1.85 0.24
CA PHE A 21 -0.36 -1.56 0.87
C PHE A 21 -0.76 -2.72 1.79
N LEU A 22 -1.14 -2.40 3.02
CA LEU A 22 -1.63 -3.32 4.03
C LEU A 22 -2.93 -2.80 4.61
N THR A 23 -3.92 -3.68 4.74
CA THR A 23 -5.13 -3.38 5.48
C THR A 23 -4.85 -3.36 7.00
N LEU A 24 -5.73 -2.72 7.78
CA LEU A 24 -5.68 -2.77 9.25
C LEU A 24 -5.59 -4.20 9.78
N LYS A 25 -6.33 -5.14 9.17
CA LYS A 25 -6.36 -6.55 9.56
C LYS A 25 -5.02 -7.24 9.28
N GLU A 26 -4.41 -7.00 8.12
CA GLU A 26 -3.10 -7.55 7.78
C GLU A 26 -2.01 -6.98 8.67
N LEU A 27 -2.07 -5.68 8.94
CA LEU A 27 -1.13 -5.00 9.84
C LEU A 27 -1.19 -5.61 11.25
N ASP A 28 -2.39 -5.90 11.74
CA ASP A 28 -2.61 -6.56 13.03
C ASP A 28 -2.15 -8.02 13.04
N THR A 29 -2.42 -8.75 11.95
CA THR A 29 -1.96 -10.14 11.78
C THR A 29 -0.43 -10.24 11.74
N LEU A 30 0.24 -9.24 11.16
CA LEU A 30 1.70 -9.14 11.11
C LEU A 30 2.31 -8.61 12.42
N GLY A 31 1.48 -8.17 13.38
CA GLY A 31 1.95 -7.54 14.62
C GLY A 31 2.56 -6.15 14.43
N LEU A 32 2.31 -5.52 13.28
CA LEU A 32 2.87 -4.22 12.88
C LEU A 32 1.94 -3.04 13.26
N SER A 33 0.84 -3.31 13.96
CA SER A 33 -0.09 -2.29 14.47
C SER A 33 0.58 -1.23 15.35
N HIS A 34 1.69 -1.58 16.01
CA HIS A 34 2.46 -0.64 16.83
C HIS A 34 3.21 0.43 16.01
N LEU A 35 3.35 0.24 14.71
CA LEU A 35 3.96 1.21 13.79
C LEU A 35 2.94 2.26 13.31
N ILE A 36 1.65 2.12 13.65
CA ILE A 36 0.64 3.12 13.32
C ILE A 36 1.00 4.44 14.01
N GLY A 37 1.19 5.50 13.21
CA GLY A 37 1.61 6.81 13.69
C GLY A 37 3.12 7.04 13.64
N SER A 38 3.91 6.04 13.24
CA SER A 38 5.32 6.22 12.88
C SER A 38 5.46 6.69 11.42
N ASP A 39 6.63 7.24 11.07
CA ASP A 39 6.95 7.63 9.69
C ASP A 39 7.03 6.44 8.72
N LEU A 40 7.01 5.19 9.23
CA LEU A 40 7.07 3.97 8.43
C LEU A 40 5.73 3.57 7.81
N LEU A 41 4.62 4.04 8.38
CA LEU A 41 3.28 3.75 7.90
C LEU A 41 2.56 5.02 7.46
N ARG A 42 2.20 5.08 6.18
CA ARG A 42 1.36 6.14 5.65
C ARG A 42 -0.09 5.68 5.60
N ALA A 43 -0.93 6.24 6.47
CA ALA A 43 -2.37 6.00 6.43
C ALA A 43 -2.96 6.50 5.11
N TYR A 44 -3.71 5.64 4.43
CA TYR A 44 -4.40 5.97 3.18
C TYR A 44 -5.73 5.26 3.07
N MET A 45 -6.80 6.04 2.95
CA MET A 45 -8.20 5.59 2.90
C MET A 45 -8.55 4.61 4.03
N HIS A 46 -8.34 3.30 3.82
CA HIS A 46 -8.74 2.21 4.72
C HIS A 46 -7.58 1.26 5.08
N GLY A 47 -6.35 1.66 4.77
CA GLY A 47 -5.16 0.89 5.08
C GLY A 47 -3.93 1.78 5.24
N TYR A 48 -2.77 1.15 5.11
CA TYR A 48 -1.48 1.78 5.31
C TYR A 48 -0.55 1.37 4.18
N PHE A 49 0.18 2.33 3.63
CA PHE A 49 1.36 2.05 2.83
C PHE A 49 2.56 1.93 3.75
N MET A 50 3.27 0.82 3.65
CA MET A 50 4.50 0.53 4.39
C MET A 50 5.69 0.60 3.44
N ASP A 51 6.71 1.37 3.82
CA ASP A 51 7.97 1.41 3.06
C ASP A 51 8.76 0.12 3.28
N ILE A 52 8.99 -0.63 2.20
CA ILE A 52 9.67 -1.93 2.20
C ILE A 52 11.20 -1.75 2.07
N ARG A 53 11.69 -0.54 1.76
CA ARG A 53 13.13 -0.26 1.64
C ARG A 53 13.89 -0.44 2.95
N LEU A 54 13.19 -0.49 4.07
CA LEU A 54 13.76 -0.84 5.38
C LEU A 54 14.23 -2.30 5.47
N TYR A 55 13.81 -3.16 4.55
CA TYR A 55 14.16 -4.58 4.56
C TYR A 55 15.47 -4.90 3.82
N ASN A 56 16.08 -3.93 3.12
CA ASN A 56 17.10 -4.19 2.11
C ASN A 56 18.52 -3.68 2.45
N GLN A 57 18.88 -3.60 3.75
CA GLN A 57 20.26 -3.28 4.18
C GLN A 57 20.90 -4.43 4.96
#